data_AF-A0A2M9VBT5-F1
#
_entry.id   AF-A0A2M9VBT5-F1
#
_cell.length_a   1.000
_cell.length_b   1.000
_cell.length_c   1.000
_cell.angle_alpha   90.00
_cell.angle_beta   90.00
_cell.angle_gamma   90.00
#
_symmetry.space_group_name_H-M   'P 1'
#
loop_
_entity.id
_entity.type
_entity.pdbx_description
1 polymer ?
#
loop_
_entity_poly.entity_id
_entity_poly.type
_entity_poly.pdbx_seq_one_letter_code
_entity_poly.pdbx_strand_id
1 'polypeptide(L)'
;MEAIRTNDYDLLITDLKMPETNGYEVLELLRSSDIGNSKTIPVVVATASGSCTEEELLSQGFSACLFKPFDLSELMAVSEKCLSPLLSDKEEQPDLTSLLAYGDKVAMLDKLITETEKDMQAIKEAGAMLDRKALDIQVHRLRSSWAVIRADKPLRELHRLLRMEENCADEEISKAIDAMLAMGNKIVGQAKTRKEDKQ
;
A
#
# COMPACT_ATOMS: atom_id res chain seq x y z
N MET A 1 -2.86 -18.51 9.20
CA MET A 1 -2.33 -17.29 9.84
C MET A 1 -0.87 -17.02 9.50
N GLU A 2 0.00 -18.04 9.36
CA GLU A 2 1.44 -17.83 9.10
C GLU A 2 1.73 -16.91 7.90
N ALA A 3 1.00 -17.06 6.80
CA ALA A 3 1.15 -16.19 5.61
C ALA A 3 0.94 -14.70 5.93
N ILE A 4 -0.10 -14.36 6.69
CA ILE A 4 -0.42 -12.97 7.10
C ILE A 4 0.62 -12.43 8.09
N ARG A 5 1.35 -13.31 8.81
CA ARG A 5 2.45 -12.89 9.70
C ARG A 5 3.72 -12.53 8.94
N THR A 6 3.92 -13.12 7.76
CA THR A 6 5.15 -12.97 6.97
C THR A 6 5.02 -11.99 5.82
N ASN A 7 3.79 -11.65 5.41
CA ASN A 7 3.53 -10.82 4.24
C ASN A 7 2.35 -9.87 4.49
N ASP A 8 2.45 -8.65 3.98
CA ASP A 8 1.35 -7.69 3.96
C ASP A 8 0.44 -7.99 2.77
N TYR A 9 -0.86 -8.14 3.02
CA TYR A 9 -1.89 -8.38 1.99
C TYR A 9 -2.90 -7.25 1.99
N ASP A 10 -3.32 -6.81 0.81
CA ASP A 10 -4.27 -5.69 0.68
C ASP A 10 -5.74 -6.14 0.79
N LEU A 11 -6.01 -7.44 0.64
CA LEU A 11 -7.34 -8.05 0.66
C LEU A 11 -7.26 -9.50 1.11
N LEU A 12 -8.17 -9.94 1.98
CA LEU A 12 -8.38 -11.36 2.30
C LEU A 12 -9.71 -11.82 1.74
N ILE A 13 -9.73 -12.98 1.08
CA ILE A 13 -10.95 -13.64 0.64
C ILE A 13 -10.99 -15.01 1.33
N THR A 14 -12.09 -15.31 2.03
CA THR A 14 -12.24 -16.56 2.79
C THR A 14 -13.61 -17.18 2.61
N ASP A 15 -13.74 -18.50 2.80
CA ASP A 15 -15.02 -19.20 2.80
C ASP A 15 -15.70 -19.04 4.17
N LEU A 16 -17.04 -18.89 4.18
CA LEU A 16 -17.78 -18.83 5.44
C LEU A 16 -17.78 -20.18 6.15
N LYS A 17 -17.92 -21.28 5.41
CA LYS A 17 -17.99 -22.64 5.97
C LYS A 17 -16.79 -23.45 5.52
N MET A 18 -15.84 -23.66 6.43
CA MET A 18 -14.71 -24.58 6.21
C MET A 18 -14.78 -25.74 7.22
N PRO A 19 -14.14 -26.90 6.94
CA PRO A 19 -14.27 -28.11 7.75
C PRO A 19 -13.77 -27.99 9.20
N GLU A 20 -12.77 -27.12 9.45
CA GLU A 20 -12.08 -27.01 10.74
C GLU A 20 -12.22 -25.62 11.41
N THR A 21 -12.64 -24.62 10.65
CA THR A 21 -12.74 -23.22 11.08
C THR A 21 -13.86 -22.57 10.29
N ASN A 22 -14.47 -21.51 10.79
CA ASN A 22 -15.44 -20.73 10.02
C ASN A 22 -14.92 -19.32 9.70
N GLY A 23 -15.51 -18.68 8.71
CA GLY A 23 -15.10 -17.33 8.29
C GLY A 23 -15.21 -16.29 9.41
N TYR A 24 -16.14 -16.46 10.36
CA TYR A 24 -16.29 -15.56 11.51
C TYR A 24 -15.09 -15.65 12.46
N GLU A 25 -14.63 -16.87 12.77
CA GLU A 25 -13.46 -17.11 13.61
C GLU A 25 -12.19 -16.54 12.96
N VAL A 26 -12.05 -16.66 11.63
CA VAL A 26 -10.94 -16.01 10.90
C VAL A 26 -11.01 -14.50 11.07
N LEU A 27 -12.19 -13.90 10.90
CA LEU A 27 -12.37 -12.46 11.08
C LEU A 27 -12.03 -12.03 12.50
N GLU A 28 -12.54 -12.73 13.52
CA GLU A 28 -12.26 -12.45 14.93
C GLU A 28 -10.78 -12.57 15.26
N LEU A 29 -10.11 -13.61 14.78
CA LEU A 29 -8.67 -13.80 14.92
C LEU A 29 -7.88 -12.65 14.31
N LEU A 30 -8.29 -12.15 13.14
CA LEU A 30 -7.63 -11.01 12.50
C LEU A 30 -7.84 -9.71 13.28
N ARG A 31 -9.06 -9.45 13.75
CA ARG A 31 -9.37 -8.23 14.52
C ARG A 31 -8.74 -8.22 15.92
N SER A 32 -8.48 -9.39 16.49
CA SER A 32 -7.78 -9.56 17.78
C SER A 32 -6.25 -9.63 17.66
N SER A 33 -5.70 -9.84 16.46
CA SER A 33 -4.25 -9.91 16.23
C SER A 33 -3.61 -8.53 16.07
N ASP A 34 -2.39 -8.36 16.59
CA ASP A 34 -1.57 -7.14 16.47
C ASP A 34 -0.39 -7.32 15.48
N ILE A 35 -0.67 -7.93 14.33
CA ILE A 35 0.38 -8.29 13.35
C ILE A 35 0.08 -7.65 11.99
N GLY A 36 1.04 -6.92 11.42
CA GLY A 36 0.90 -6.26 10.12
C GLY A 36 -0.35 -5.38 10.05
N ASN A 37 -1.13 -5.53 8.98
CA ASN A 37 -2.41 -4.86 8.79
C ASN A 37 -3.64 -5.71 9.19
N SER A 38 -3.47 -6.78 9.99
CA SER A 38 -4.55 -7.74 10.33
C SER A 38 -5.83 -7.12 10.89
N LYS A 39 -5.73 -6.05 11.69
CA LYS A 39 -6.92 -5.35 12.24
C LYS A 39 -7.73 -4.61 11.18
N THR A 40 -7.10 -4.20 10.09
CA THR A 40 -7.68 -3.27 9.10
C THR A 40 -7.81 -3.89 7.71
N ILE A 41 -7.19 -5.04 7.46
CA ILE A 41 -7.29 -5.71 6.15
C ILE A 41 -8.77 -5.96 5.81
N PRO A 42 -9.24 -5.54 4.63
CA PRO A 42 -10.57 -5.86 4.16
C PRO A 42 -10.74 -7.37 4.02
N VAL A 43 -11.85 -7.91 4.53
CA VAL A 43 -12.13 -9.35 4.48
C VAL A 43 -13.41 -9.57 3.69
N VAL A 44 -13.30 -10.25 2.55
CA VAL A 44 -14.41 -10.68 1.72
C VAL A 44 -14.74 -12.12 2.07
N VAL A 45 -16.02 -12.40 2.27
CA VAL A 45 -16.49 -13.74 2.60
C VAL A 45 -17.25 -14.38 1.45
N ALA A 46 -16.88 -15.60 1.07
CA ALA A 46 -17.59 -16.39 0.09
C ALA A 46 -18.53 -17.37 0.80
N THR A 47 -19.82 -17.38 0.46
CA THR A 47 -20.81 -18.28 1.08
C THR A 47 -21.82 -18.81 0.06
N ALA A 48 -22.54 -19.89 0.40
CA ALA A 48 -23.63 -20.38 -0.43
C ALA A 48 -24.81 -19.40 -0.45
N SER A 49 -25.42 -19.22 -1.63
CA SER A 49 -26.64 -18.39 -1.78
C SER A 49 -27.74 -18.82 -0.81
N GLY A 50 -28.35 -17.84 -0.13
CA GLY A 50 -29.46 -18.05 0.79
C GLY A 50 -29.07 -18.51 2.20
N SER A 51 -27.78 -18.63 2.53
CA SER A 51 -27.35 -18.98 3.90
C SER A 51 -27.41 -17.83 4.89
N CYS A 52 -27.10 -16.62 4.42
CA CYS A 52 -27.06 -15.35 5.15
C CYS A 52 -27.37 -14.22 4.16
N THR A 53 -27.78 -13.06 4.67
CA THR A 53 -27.89 -11.85 3.86
C THR A 53 -26.55 -11.09 3.83
N GLU A 54 -26.34 -10.27 2.80
CA GLU A 54 -25.16 -9.39 2.73
C GLU A 54 -25.11 -8.45 3.93
N GLU A 55 -26.25 -7.88 4.32
CA GLU A 55 -26.35 -6.96 5.46
C GLU A 55 -25.89 -7.59 6.78
N GLU A 56 -26.29 -8.84 7.03
CA GLU A 56 -25.83 -9.61 8.20
C GLU A 56 -24.31 -9.75 8.19
N LEU A 57 -23.71 -10.14 7.06
CA LEU A 57 -22.26 -10.33 6.96
C LEU A 57 -21.50 -9.01 7.14
N LEU A 58 -21.98 -7.94 6.52
CA LEU A 58 -21.40 -6.61 6.70
C LEU A 58 -21.49 -6.12 8.15
N SER A 59 -22.61 -6.36 8.83
CA SER A 59 -22.80 -5.99 10.24
C SER A 59 -21.83 -6.71 11.19
N GLN A 60 -21.35 -7.89 10.80
CA GLN A 60 -20.36 -8.67 11.55
C GLN A 60 -18.92 -8.22 11.29
N GLY A 61 -18.70 -7.28 10.36
CA GLY A 61 -17.39 -6.69 10.07
C GLY A 61 -16.68 -7.25 8.84
N PHE A 62 -17.37 -8.04 8.00
CA PHE A 62 -16.89 -8.32 6.65
C PHE A 62 -17.00 -7.07 5.78
N SER A 63 -16.10 -6.93 4.80
CA SER A 63 -16.06 -5.77 3.90
C SER A 63 -16.97 -5.95 2.68
N ALA A 64 -17.19 -7.21 2.27
CA ALA A 64 -18.13 -7.60 1.22
C ALA A 64 -18.38 -9.11 1.30
N CYS A 65 -19.35 -9.60 0.52
CA CYS A 65 -19.59 -11.03 0.35
C CYS A 65 -19.69 -11.44 -1.12
N LEU A 66 -19.36 -12.70 -1.38
CA LEU A 66 -19.53 -13.38 -2.66
C LEU A 66 -20.46 -14.58 -2.48
N PHE A 67 -21.58 -14.61 -3.18
CA PHE A 67 -22.53 -15.71 -3.12
C PHE A 67 -22.20 -16.76 -4.18
N LYS A 68 -22.04 -18.01 -3.77
CA LYS A 68 -21.70 -19.12 -4.67
C LYS A 68 -22.95 -19.64 -5.39
N PRO A 69 -22.85 -19.95 -6.69
CA PRO A 69 -21.68 -19.75 -7.55
C PRO A 69 -21.52 -18.28 -7.94
N PHE A 70 -20.28 -17.79 -7.98
CA PHE A 70 -19.92 -16.47 -8.52
C PHE A 70 -18.92 -16.63 -9.67
N ASP A 71 -18.95 -15.69 -10.61
CA ASP A 71 -18.00 -15.65 -11.72
C ASP A 71 -16.78 -14.75 -11.43
N LEU A 72 -15.84 -14.72 -12.39
CA LEU A 72 -14.64 -13.89 -12.28
C LEU A 72 -14.98 -12.39 -12.25
N SER A 73 -16.01 -11.95 -12.97
CA SER A 73 -16.41 -10.54 -13.02
C SER A 73 -16.93 -10.07 -11.65
N GLU A 74 -17.71 -10.90 -10.97
CA GLU A 74 -18.21 -10.62 -9.62
C GLU A 74 -17.08 -10.57 -8.60
N LEU A 75 -16.15 -11.53 -8.66
CA LEU A 75 -14.95 -11.54 -7.83
C LEU A 75 -14.11 -10.28 -8.03
N MET A 76 -13.88 -9.88 -9.28
CA MET A 76 -13.11 -8.67 -9.61
C MET A 76 -13.81 -7.41 -9.11
N ALA A 77 -15.12 -7.28 -9.35
CA ALA A 77 -15.89 -6.11 -8.92
C ALA A 77 -15.90 -5.95 -7.39
N VAL A 78 -16.04 -7.05 -6.65
CA VAL A 78 -15.98 -7.02 -5.18
C VAL A 78 -14.57 -6.67 -4.69
N SER A 79 -13.55 -7.26 -5.30
CA SER A 79 -12.16 -6.96 -4.96
C SER A 79 -11.83 -5.50 -5.20
N GLU A 80 -12.18 -4.96 -6.37
CA GLU A 80 -12.04 -3.54 -6.71
C GLU A 80 -12.82 -2.65 -5.76
N LYS A 81 -14.08 -2.97 -5.44
CA LYS A 81 -14.87 -2.19 -4.47
C LYS A 81 -14.18 -2.13 -3.10
N CYS A 82 -13.68 -3.25 -2.59
CA CYS A 82 -13.00 -3.31 -1.29
C CYS A 82 -11.64 -2.63 -1.31
N LEU A 83 -10.92 -2.68 -2.44
CA LEU A 83 -9.64 -2.02 -2.61
C LEU A 83 -9.80 -0.55 -3.00
N SER A 84 -10.92 -0.11 -3.57
CA SER A 84 -11.12 1.25 -4.07
C SER A 84 -10.92 2.35 -3.01
N PRO A 85 -11.22 2.19 -1.71
CA PRO A 85 -10.83 3.18 -0.70
C PRO A 85 -9.31 3.22 -0.45
N LEU A 86 -8.60 2.10 -0.69
CA LEU A 86 -7.14 1.97 -0.62
C LEU A 86 -6.46 2.42 -1.93
N LEU A 87 -7.16 2.28 -3.06
CA LEU A 87 -6.72 2.59 -4.42
C LEU A 87 -7.27 3.90 -4.96
N SER A 88 -8.10 4.61 -4.18
CA SER A 88 -8.72 5.87 -4.59
C SER A 88 -7.62 6.77 -5.13
N ASP A 89 -7.74 7.13 -6.41
CA ASP A 89 -6.95 8.10 -7.17
C ASP A 89 -7.00 9.53 -6.58
N LYS A 90 -7.17 9.67 -5.26
CA LYS A 90 -6.58 10.82 -4.58
C LYS A 90 -5.10 10.63 -4.76
N GLU A 91 -4.51 11.40 -5.67
CA GLU A 91 -3.06 11.59 -5.76
C GLU A 91 -2.48 11.47 -4.35
N GLU A 92 -1.80 10.38 -3.99
CA GLU A 92 -1.34 10.20 -2.62
C GLU A 92 -0.50 11.42 -2.26
N GLN A 93 -1.06 12.27 -1.41
CA GLN A 93 -0.40 13.49 -0.97
C GLN A 93 0.45 13.04 0.21
N PRO A 94 1.76 13.31 0.20
CA PRO A 94 2.59 13.02 1.36
C PRO A 94 1.98 13.65 2.62
N ASP A 95 1.85 12.86 3.67
CA ASP A 95 1.34 13.33 4.96
C ASP A 95 2.51 13.63 5.90
N LEU A 96 2.96 14.88 5.89
CA LEU A 96 4.04 15.33 6.77
C LEU A 96 3.56 15.56 8.22
N THR A 97 2.31 15.28 8.58
CA THR A 97 1.77 15.55 9.93
C THR A 97 2.49 14.76 10.99
N SER A 98 2.69 13.46 10.77
CA SER A 98 3.43 12.57 11.69
C SER A 98 4.87 13.02 11.88
N LEU A 99 5.53 13.46 10.81
CA LEU A 99 6.91 13.96 10.86
C LEU A 99 7.03 15.23 11.70
N LEU A 100 6.02 16.10 11.64
CA LEU A 100 6.02 17.40 12.31
C LEU A 100 5.34 17.41 13.68
N ALA A 101 4.97 16.23 14.20
CA ALA A 101 4.28 16.10 15.47
C ALA A 101 5.18 16.46 16.67
N TYR A 102 6.49 16.24 16.55
CA TYR A 102 7.45 16.42 17.63
C TYR A 102 8.76 17.04 17.11
N GLY A 103 9.44 17.82 17.96
CA GLY A 103 10.77 18.38 17.66
C GLY A 103 10.79 19.68 16.85
N ASP A 104 11.99 20.08 16.40
CA ASP A 104 12.21 21.26 15.58
C ASP A 104 11.70 21.03 14.16
N LYS A 105 10.52 21.59 13.88
CA LYS A 105 9.83 21.43 12.60
C LYS A 105 10.65 21.96 11.43
N VAL A 106 11.41 23.03 11.60
CA VAL A 106 12.18 23.64 10.51
C VAL A 106 13.38 22.76 10.18
N ALA A 107 14.13 22.35 11.19
CA ALA A 107 15.29 21.45 11.00
C ALA A 107 14.88 20.10 10.39
N MET A 108 13.71 19.56 10.80
CA MET A 108 13.17 18.32 10.23
C MET A 108 12.77 18.47 8.75
N LEU A 109 12.12 19.59 8.38
CA LEU A 109 11.78 19.88 6.99
C LEU A 109 13.04 20.05 6.13
N ASP A 110 14.05 20.75 6.62
CA ASP A 110 15.32 20.94 5.89
C ASP A 110 16.06 19.63 5.65
N LYS A 111 16.07 18.75 6.67
CA LYS A 111 16.62 17.41 6.53
C LYS A 111 15.82 16.58 5.54
N LEU A 112 14.49 16.62 5.60
CA LEU A 112 13.64 15.90 4.65
C LEU A 112 13.90 16.35 3.22
N ILE A 113 13.97 17.66 2.98
CA ILE A 113 14.24 18.23 1.65
C ILE A 113 15.58 17.74 1.13
N THR A 114 16.65 17.90 1.93
CA THR A 114 18.02 17.59 1.50
C THR A 114 18.20 16.10 1.21
N GLU A 115 17.70 15.23 2.09
CA GLU A 115 17.77 13.78 1.88
C GLU A 115 16.92 13.36 0.68
N THR A 116 15.67 13.86 0.56
CA THR A 116 14.80 13.49 -0.57
C THR A 116 15.38 13.94 -1.91
N GLU A 117 15.95 15.15 -2.01
CA GLU A 117 16.59 15.64 -3.23
C GLU A 117 17.80 14.77 -3.61
N LYS A 118 18.65 14.40 -2.64
CA LYS A 118 19.78 13.49 -2.85
C LYS A 118 19.32 12.11 -3.32
N ASP A 119 18.23 11.62 -2.77
CA ASP A 119 17.67 10.30 -3.08
C ASP A 119 17.08 10.28 -4.49
N MET A 120 16.38 11.34 -4.90
CA MET A 120 15.84 11.47 -6.26
C MET A 120 16.96 11.56 -7.30
N GLN A 121 18.06 12.24 -6.98
CA GLN A 121 19.22 12.28 -7.86
C GLN A 121 19.83 10.88 -8.05
N ALA A 122 19.99 10.10 -6.98
CA ALA A 122 20.49 8.73 -7.05
C ALA A 122 19.56 7.80 -7.85
N ILE A 123 18.24 7.93 -7.69
CA ILE A 123 17.24 7.18 -8.47
C ILE A 123 17.31 7.56 -9.95
N LYS A 124 17.45 8.84 -10.27
CA LYS A 124 17.56 9.33 -11.65
C LYS A 124 18.80 8.78 -12.35
N GLU A 125 19.94 8.74 -11.66
CA GLU A 125 21.19 8.19 -12.19
C GLU A 125 21.07 6.68 -12.41
N ALA A 126 20.54 5.94 -11.44
CA ALA A 126 20.32 4.51 -11.57
C ALA A 126 19.31 4.17 -12.69
N GLY A 127 18.26 4.97 -12.82
CA GLY A 127 17.24 4.84 -13.85
C GLY A 127 17.76 5.09 -15.26
N ALA A 128 18.64 6.07 -15.45
CA ALA A 128 19.27 6.35 -16.74
C ALA A 128 20.13 5.19 -17.26
N MET A 129 20.68 4.38 -16.35
CA MET A 129 21.45 3.17 -16.67
C MET A 129 20.62 1.89 -16.62
N LEU A 130 19.33 1.98 -16.25
CA LEU A 130 18.46 0.85 -15.89
C LEU A 130 19.15 -0.16 -14.96
N ASP A 131 19.96 0.35 -14.02
CA ASP A 131 20.67 -0.48 -13.04
C ASP A 131 19.68 -0.97 -11.98
N ARG A 132 19.08 -2.13 -12.26
CA ARG A 132 18.09 -2.78 -11.38
C ARG A 132 18.61 -2.99 -9.97
N LYS A 133 19.90 -3.30 -9.81
CA LYS A 133 20.50 -3.53 -8.48
C LYS A 133 20.64 -2.22 -7.71
N ALA A 134 21.09 -1.15 -8.36
CA ALA A 134 21.13 0.17 -7.76
C ALA A 134 19.72 0.67 -7.40
N LEU A 135 18.74 0.47 -8.27
CA LEU A 135 17.34 0.83 -8.02
C LEU A 135 16.76 0.07 -6.81
N ASP A 136 16.99 -1.24 -6.69
CA ASP A 136 16.50 -2.03 -5.56
C ASP A 136 17.08 -1.54 -4.21
N ILE A 137 18.37 -1.18 -4.20
CA ILE A 137 19.02 -0.57 -3.02
C ILE A 137 18.34 0.74 -2.64
N GLN A 138 18.03 1.61 -3.61
CA GLN A 138 17.35 2.88 -3.35
C GLN A 138 15.94 2.68 -2.81
N VAL A 139 15.18 1.78 -3.43
CA VAL A 139 13.82 1.43 -3.01
C VAL A 139 13.80 0.91 -1.58
N HIS A 140 14.70 -0.02 -1.24
CA HIS A 140 14.79 -0.57 0.11
C HIS A 140 15.07 0.49 1.17
N ARG A 141 15.97 1.44 0.88
CA ARG A 141 16.32 2.54 1.80
C ARG A 141 15.15 3.49 2.03
N LEU A 142 14.48 3.88 0.94
CA LEU A 142 13.38 4.85 0.97
C LEU A 142 12.09 4.29 1.56
N ARG A 143 11.88 2.97 1.49
CA ARG A 143 10.65 2.31 1.95
C ARG A 143 10.28 2.73 3.37
N SER A 144 11.24 2.76 4.29
CA SER A 144 10.97 3.10 5.70
C SER A 144 10.69 4.59 5.89
N SER A 145 11.42 5.48 5.21
CA SER A 145 11.24 6.93 5.38
C SER A 145 9.95 7.42 4.73
N TRP A 146 9.59 6.90 3.56
CA TRP A 146 8.39 7.30 2.82
C TRP A 146 7.11 6.68 3.39
N ALA A 147 7.17 5.50 4.02
CA ALA A 147 6.03 4.92 4.71
C ALA A 147 5.53 5.79 5.88
N VAL A 148 6.45 6.45 6.60
CA VAL A 148 6.11 7.37 7.71
C VAL A 148 5.23 8.53 7.23
N ILE A 149 5.45 9.00 6.01
CA ILE A 149 4.71 10.10 5.38
C ILE A 149 3.69 9.62 4.34
N ARG A 150 3.36 8.32 4.33
CA ARG A 150 2.39 7.70 3.42
C ARG A 150 2.64 7.99 1.93
N ALA A 151 3.92 7.96 1.53
CA ALA A 151 4.36 8.26 0.17
C ALA A 151 5.00 7.04 -0.54
N ASP A 152 4.87 5.83 0.02
CA ASP A 152 5.65 4.66 -0.39
C ASP A 152 5.03 3.82 -1.52
N LYS A 153 3.84 4.15 -2.04
CA LYS A 153 3.21 3.41 -3.14
C LYS A 153 4.07 3.30 -4.40
N PRO A 154 4.71 4.39 -4.91
CA PRO A 154 5.60 4.26 -6.08
C PRO A 154 6.80 3.35 -5.81
N LEU A 155 7.28 3.28 -4.56
CA LEU A 155 8.36 2.38 -4.15
C LEU A 155 7.90 0.91 -4.20
N ARG A 156 6.68 0.62 -3.73
CA ARG A 156 6.12 -0.73 -3.78
C ARG A 156 5.98 -1.22 -5.22
N GLU A 157 5.54 -0.35 -6.12
CA GLU A 157 5.40 -0.69 -7.53
C GLU A 157 6.75 -0.95 -8.20
N LEU A 158 7.74 -0.07 -8.01
CA LEU A 158 9.08 -0.32 -8.55
C LEU A 158 9.69 -1.60 -7.96
N HIS A 159 9.54 -1.85 -6.65
CA HIS A 159 10.04 -3.07 -6.02
C HIS A 159 9.43 -4.34 -6.64
N ARG A 160 8.11 -4.31 -6.89
CA ARG A 160 7.38 -5.42 -7.52
C ARG A 160 7.95 -5.71 -8.90
N LEU A 161 8.13 -4.69 -9.73
CA LEU A 161 8.65 -4.81 -11.10
C LEU A 161 10.10 -5.34 -11.11
N LEU A 162 10.96 -4.87 -10.18
CA LEU A 162 12.35 -5.32 -10.09
C LEU A 162 12.51 -6.80 -9.70
N ARG A 163 11.48 -7.40 -9.08
CA ARG A 163 11.50 -8.80 -8.63
C ARG A 163 10.81 -9.78 -9.58
N MET A 164 10.18 -9.31 -10.66
CA MET A 164 9.58 -10.20 -11.66
C MET A 164 10.68 -10.88 -12.48
N GLU A 165 10.67 -12.22 -12.53
CA GLU A 165 11.64 -13.04 -13.27
C GLU A 165 11.39 -13.06 -14.79
N GLU A 166 10.15 -12.81 -15.22
CA GLU A 166 9.81 -12.66 -16.63
C GLU A 166 10.15 -11.25 -17.12
N ASN A 167 10.54 -11.11 -18.39
CA ASN A 167 10.95 -9.85 -19.05
C ASN A 167 9.96 -8.70 -18.81
N CYS A 168 10.05 -8.03 -17.67
CA CYS A 168 9.39 -6.75 -17.41
C CYS A 168 9.87 -5.77 -18.47
N ALA A 169 8.95 -5.10 -19.16
CA ALA A 169 9.33 -4.14 -20.17
C ALA A 169 10.09 -3.00 -19.49
N ASP A 170 11.25 -2.61 -20.02
CA ASP A 170 12.02 -1.47 -19.50
C ASP A 170 11.18 -0.18 -19.47
N GLU A 171 10.14 -0.12 -20.30
CA GLU A 171 9.12 0.93 -20.30
C GLU A 171 8.30 0.98 -19.00
N GLU A 172 7.93 -0.16 -18.42
CA GLU A 172 7.20 -0.22 -17.15
C GLU A 172 8.09 0.21 -15.98
N ILE A 173 9.34 -0.23 -15.98
CA ILE A 173 10.35 0.20 -14.99
C ILE A 173 10.56 1.71 -15.10
N SER A 174 10.67 2.24 -16.31
CA SER A 174 10.83 3.69 -16.55
C SER A 174 9.63 4.48 -16.03
N LYS A 175 8.40 4.02 -16.30
CA LYS A 175 7.17 4.64 -15.76
C LYS A 175 7.15 4.62 -14.22
N ALA A 176 7.58 3.54 -13.59
CA ALA A 176 7.64 3.45 -12.13
C ALA A 176 8.72 4.38 -11.55
N ILE A 177 9.87 4.53 -12.21
CA ILE A 177 10.90 5.50 -11.84
C ILE A 177 10.35 6.94 -11.94
N ASP A 178 9.67 7.28 -13.03
CA ASP A 178 9.06 8.60 -13.21
C ASP A 178 8.03 8.92 -12.11
N ALA A 179 7.21 7.93 -11.72
CA ALA A 179 6.27 8.07 -10.62
C ALA A 179 6.99 8.31 -9.28
N MET A 180 8.12 7.65 -9.02
CA MET A 180 8.95 7.89 -7.84
C MET A 180 9.54 9.30 -7.83
N LEU A 181 10.08 9.76 -8.97
CA LEU A 181 10.64 11.10 -9.10
C LEU A 181 9.56 12.17 -8.90
N ALA A 182 8.37 11.97 -9.44
CA ALA A 182 7.22 12.85 -9.24
C ALA A 182 6.81 12.93 -7.76
N MET A 183 6.76 11.79 -7.06
CA MET A 183 6.47 11.75 -5.63
C MET A 183 7.54 12.46 -4.79
N GLY A 184 8.82 12.27 -5.09
CA GLY A 184 9.91 12.98 -4.43
C GLY A 184 9.80 14.50 -4.58
N ASN A 185 9.51 14.97 -5.80
CA ASN A 185 9.27 16.40 -6.05
C ASN A 185 8.07 16.94 -5.25
N LYS A 186 7.02 16.13 -5.10
CA LYS A 186 5.83 16.48 -4.32
C LYS A 186 6.14 16.60 -2.82
N ILE A 187 6.92 15.66 -2.27
CA ILE A 187 7.41 15.71 -0.87
C ILE A 187 8.20 17.00 -0.64
N VAL A 188 9.16 17.28 -1.53
CA VAL A 188 10.02 18.48 -1.44
C VAL A 188 9.18 19.76 -1.56
N GLY A 189 8.26 19.82 -2.51
CA GLY A 189 7.37 20.97 -2.70
C GLY A 189 6.53 21.26 -1.47
N GLN A 190 5.85 20.24 -0.92
CA GLN A 190 5.07 20.39 0.30
C GLN A 190 5.92 20.79 1.51
N ALA A 191 7.13 20.24 1.63
CA ALA A 191 8.04 20.60 2.71
C ALA A 191 8.48 22.07 2.63
N LYS A 192 8.75 22.58 1.42
CA LYS A 192 9.08 23.99 1.16
C LYS A 192 7.89 24.91 1.51
N THR A 193 6.69 24.61 1.03
CA THR A 193 5.48 25.39 1.35
C THR A 193 5.22 25.46 2.87
N ARG A 194 5.29 24.32 3.58
CA ARG A 194 5.09 24.30 5.05
C ARG A 194 6.17 25.05 5.84
N LYS A 195 7.34 25.28 5.24
CA LYS A 195 8.42 26.08 5.82
C LYS A 195 8.13 27.57 5.66
N GLU A 196 7.62 27.98 4.50
CA GLU A 196 7.22 29.37 4.20
C GLU A 196 6.02 29.81 5.03
N ASP A 197 5.02 28.94 5.25
CA ASP A 197 3.84 29.22 6.09
C ASP A 197 4.16 29.46 7.59
N LYS A 198 5.42 29.25 8.02
CA LYS A 198 5.86 29.38 9.42
C LYS A 198 6.93 30.46 9.63
N GLN A 199 7.27 31.22 8.59
CA GLN A 199 8.07 32.44 8.69
C GLN A 199 7.18 33.66 8.91
#